data_AF-A0A955UVZ5-F1
#
_entry.id   AF-A0A955UVZ5-F1
#
_cell.length_a   1.000
_cell.length_b   1.000
_cell.length_c   1.000
_cell.angle_alpha   90.00
_cell.angle_beta   90.00
_cell.angle_gamma   90.00
#
_symmetry.space_group_name_H-M   'P 1'
#
loop_
_entity.id
_entity.type
_entity.pdbx_description
1 polymer ?
#
loop_
_entity_poly.entity_id
_entity_poly.type
_entity_poly.pdbx_seq_one_letter_code
_entity_poly.pdbx_strand_id
1 'polypeptide(L)' 'MTFPPEVWDGVLHRLAAEVPVFALDSWLAPLVLEPGDDELRLLAPTAFHRNRVRDSL' A
#
# COMPACT_ATOMS: atom_id res chain seq x y z
N MET A 1 16.98 8.12 -8.74
CA MET A 1 16.45 6.87 -9.33
C MET A 1 14.94 6.95 -9.19
N THR A 2 14.18 6.88 -10.27
CA THR A 2 12.71 6.93 -10.22
C THR A 2 12.20 5.55 -9.85
N PHE A 3 11.81 5.34 -8.58
CA PHE A 3 11.02 4.17 -8.17
C PHE A 3 9.73 4.17 -8.99
N PRO A 4 9.54 3.25 -9.96
CA PRO A 4 8.38 3.35 -10.82
C PRO A 4 7.14 2.82 -10.08
N PRO A 5 5.96 3.40 -10.33
CA PRO A 5 4.66 2.92 -9.80
C PRO A 5 4.44 1.41 -9.97
N GLU A 6 5.14 0.78 -10.91
CA GLU A 6 5.20 -0.68 -11.16
C GLU A 6 5.48 -1.51 -9.90
N VAL A 7 6.29 -1.01 -8.95
CA VAL A 7 6.60 -1.77 -7.73
C VAL A 7 5.36 -1.92 -6.85
N TRP A 8 4.57 -0.86 -6.67
CA TRP A 8 3.37 -0.90 -5.86
C TRP A 8 2.28 -1.76 -6.50
N ASP A 9 2.11 -1.65 -7.81
CA ASP A 9 1.18 -2.50 -8.57
C ASP A 9 1.55 -3.98 -8.42
N GLY A 10 2.84 -4.30 -8.44
CA GLY A 10 3.34 -5.66 -8.17
C GLY A 10 3.05 -6.14 -6.74
N VAL A 11 3.22 -5.27 -5.74
CA VAL A 11 2.88 -5.57 -4.34
C VAL A 11 1.38 -5.84 -4.19
N LEU A 12 0.52 -4.99 -4.76
CA LEU A 12 -0.93 -5.16 -4.75
C LEU A 12 -1.36 -6.46 -5.43
N HIS A 13 -0.75 -6.78 -6.59
CA HIS A 13 -1.05 -8.02 -7.31
C HIS A 13 -0.71 -9.26 -6.48
N ARG A 14 0.43 -9.25 -5.80
CA ARG A 14 0.85 -10.36 -4.94
C ARG A 14 -0.06 -10.48 -3.71
N LEU A 15 -0.36 -9.37 -3.04
CA LEU A 15 -1.25 -9.36 -1.88
C LEU A 15 -2.66 -9.83 -2.25
N ALA A 16 -3.13 -9.57 -3.47
CA ALA A 16 -4.44 -10.04 -3.91
C ALA A 16 -4.59 -11.58 -3.93
N ALA A 17 -3.49 -12.33 -3.96
CA ALA A 17 -3.50 -13.78 -3.82
C ALA A 17 -3.59 -14.25 -2.36
N GLU A 18 -3.26 -13.38 -1.39
CA GLU A 18 -3.08 -13.74 0.02
C GLU A 18 -4.15 -13.12 0.94
N VAL A 19 -4.73 -11.98 0.57
CA VAL A 19 -5.78 -11.29 1.35
C VAL A 19 -7.10 -11.16 0.60
N PRO A 20 -8.24 -11.13 1.32
CA PRO A 20 -9.53 -10.89 0.72
C PRO A 20 -9.59 -9.56 -0.05
N VAL A 21 -10.29 -9.55 -1.19
CA VAL A 21 -10.44 -8.35 -2.04
C VAL A 21 -10.95 -7.14 -1.26
N PHE A 22 -11.93 -7.33 -0.35
CA PHE A 22 -12.46 -6.23 0.45
C PHE A 22 -11.39 -5.55 1.32
N ALA A 23 -10.36 -6.29 1.76
CA ALA A 23 -9.29 -5.76 2.58
C ALA A 23 -8.34 -4.88 1.74
N LEU A 24 -8.08 -5.26 0.49
CA LEU A 24 -7.33 -4.42 -0.44
C LEU A 24 -8.06 -3.12 -0.71
N ASP A 25 -9.35 -3.21 -1.06
CA ASP A 25 -10.17 -2.04 -1.40
C ASP A 25 -10.34 -1.09 -0.22
N SER A 26 -10.50 -1.63 1.00
CA SER A 26 -10.74 -0.82 2.19
C SER A 26 -9.45 -0.23 2.78
N TRP A 27 -8.32 -0.94 2.68
CA TRP A 27 -7.11 -0.58 3.42
C TRP A 27 -5.94 -0.13 2.55
N LEU A 28 -5.79 -0.68 1.34
CA LEU A 28 -4.66 -0.38 0.46
C LEU A 28 -5.02 0.59 -0.66
N ALA A 29 -6.22 0.51 -1.23
CA ALA A 29 -6.66 1.43 -2.28
C ALA A 29 -6.67 2.93 -1.86
N PRO A 30 -6.96 3.28 -0.59
CA PRO A 30 -6.87 4.68 -0.14
C PRO A 30 -5.44 5.20 0.08
N LEU A 31 -4.41 4.36 -0.05
CA LEU A 31 -3.03 4.76 0.18
C LEU A 31 -2.47 5.49 -1.04
N VAL A 32 -1.83 6.63 -0.81
CA VAL A 32 -1.18 7.41 -1.87
C VAL A 32 0.32 7.13 -1.86
N LEU A 33 0.87 6.84 -3.03
CA LEU A 33 2.31 6.67 -3.19
C LEU A 33 3.00 8.03 -3.09
N GLU A 34 3.96 8.12 -2.18
CA GLU A 34 4.88 9.24 -2.12
C GLU A 34 6.27 8.75 -2.57
N PRO A 35 6.86 9.37 -3.61
CA PRO A 35 8.20 9.01 -4.06
C PRO A 35 9.22 9.25 -2.93
N GLY A 36 9.94 8.21 -2.55
CA GLY A 36 11.15 8.29 -1.73
C GLY A 36 12.38 7.98 -2.58
N ASP A 37 13.55 8.46 -2.15
CA ASP A 37 14.81 8.22 -2.87
C ASP A 37 15.18 6.73 -2.89
N ASP A 38 15.06 6.06 -1.74
CA ASP A 38 15.42 4.64 -1.54
C ASP A 38 14.30 3.80 -0.89
N GLU A 39 13.11 4.39 -0.68
CA GLU A 39 12.00 3.73 0.00
C GLU A 39 10.65 4.03 -0.68
N LEU A 40 9.74 3.08 -0.57
CA LEU A 40 8.34 3.26 -0.97
C LEU A 40 7.56 3.83 0.21
N ARG A 41 7.16 5.11 0.11
CA ARG A 41 6.32 5.74 1.13
C ARG A 41 4.85 5.65 0.75
N LEU A 42 4.03 5.31 1.72
CA LEU A 42 2.57 5.23 1.59
C LEU A 42 1.93 6.21 2.55
N LEU A 43 1.20 7.18 2.00
CA LEU A 43 0.42 8.12 2.78
C LEU A 43 -0.97 7.53 3.02
N ALA A 44 -1.30 7.33 4.29
CA ALA A 44 -2.62 6.92 4.71
C ALA A 44 -3.52 8.13 4.97
N PRO A 45 -4.82 8.05 4.68
CA PRO A 45 -5.75 9.17 4.89
C PRO A 45 -5.91 9.54 6.37
N THR A 46 -5.76 8.57 7.27
CA THR A 46 -5.80 8.78 8.72
C THR A 46 -4.80 7.89 9.46
N ALA A 47 -4.46 8.27 10.69
CA ALA A 47 -3.64 7.45 11.58
C ALA A 47 -4.27 6.06 11.86
N PHE A 48 -5.60 5.98 11.88
CA PHE A 48 -6.31 4.71 12.01
C PHE A 48 -6.01 3.78 10.81
N HIS A 49 -6.11 4.29 9.58
CA HIS A 49 -5.77 3.50 8.38
C HIS A 49 -4.32 3.03 8.42
N ARG A 50 -3.38 3.92 8.73
CA ARG A 50 -1.96 3.58 8.85
C ARG A 50 -1.72 2.45 9.85
N ASN A 51 -2.28 2.59 11.06
CA ASN A 51 -2.10 1.59 12.10
C ASN A 51 -2.75 0.25 11.70
N ARG A 52 -3.94 0.31 11.08
CA ARG A 52 -4.61 -0.90 10.60
C ARG A 52 -3.78 -1.66 9.58
N VAL A 53 -3.21 -0.97 8.60
CA VAL A 53 -2.33 -1.56 7.58
C VAL A 53 -1.08 -2.16 8.22
N ARG A 54 -0.41 -1.42 9.11
CA ARG A 54 0.83 -1.86 9.79
C ARG A 54 0.63 -3.08 10.70
N ASP A 55 -0.51 -3.17 11.37
CA ASP A 55 -0.73 -4.20 12.38
C ASP A 55 -1.41 -5.46 11.80
N SER A 56 -1.88 -5.41 10.54
CA SER A 56 -2.67 -6.50 9.91
C SER A 56 -2.02 -7.13 8.67
N LEU A 57 -0.93 -6.56 8.17
CA LEU A 57 -0.12 -7.03 7.04
C LEU A 57 1.34 -7.14 7.49
#